data_AF-A0A960RK79-F1
#
_entry.id   AF-A0A960RK79-F1
#
_cell.length_a   1.000
_cell.length_b   1.000
_cell.length_c   1.000
_cell.angle_alpha   90.00
_cell.angle_beta   90.00
_cell.angle_gamma   90.00
#
_symmetry.space_group_name_H-M   'P 1'
#
loop_
_entity.id
_entity.type
_entity.pdbx_description
1 polymer ?
#
loop_
_entity_poly.entity_id
_entity_poly.type
_entity_poly.pdbx_seq_one_letter_code
_entity_poly.pdbx_strand_id
1 'polypeptide(L)'
;MNPIPPHLSAAPAARRFPVAIKLLLIGVAVIFLQLPLLFINNLRQERAQNREAAHARLIEAGQVVPPEATMTPAVAAAEGYRMVERALKHGVLVLTLTFAAFFLFEVLAGLRLHAVHYGLVGAALCLFYLALLALGEVMHPGPAYVAAAVASSLLIVGYSASILKSWLRAGMMAGLLTAEHSVLFVVLRMEDYALLAGTAALFTALGAVMFFTRNVDWFAEENAKGEAA
;
A
#
# COMPACT_ATOMS: atom_id res chain seq x y z
N MET A 1 -57.66 -30.76 -16.43
CA MET A 1 -56.39 -31.04 -15.72
C MET A 1 -55.33 -30.12 -16.31
N ASN A 2 -54.87 -29.13 -15.55
CA ASN A 2 -53.87 -28.16 -16.00
C ASN A 2 -52.49 -28.67 -15.55
N PRO A 3 -51.50 -28.94 -16.42
CA PRO A 3 -50.16 -29.31 -15.95
C PRO A 3 -49.37 -28.07 -15.54
N ILE A 4 -48.85 -28.12 -14.32
CA ILE A 4 -48.02 -27.11 -13.64
C ILE A 4 -46.67 -26.95 -14.37
N PRO A 5 -46.14 -25.73 -14.59
CA PRO A 5 -44.91 -25.50 -15.33
C PRO A 5 -43.65 -25.99 -14.58
N PRO A 6 -42.58 -26.38 -15.30
CA PRO A 6 -41.35 -26.90 -14.71
C PRO A 6 -40.54 -25.78 -14.06
N HIS A 7 -40.31 -25.92 -12.76
CA HIS A 7 -39.19 -25.43 -11.96
C HIS A 7 -38.14 -24.57 -12.71
N LEU A 8 -38.33 -23.25 -12.73
CA LEU A 8 -37.19 -22.35 -12.85
C LEU A 8 -36.46 -22.39 -11.51
N SER A 9 -35.44 -23.24 -11.40
CA SER A 9 -34.43 -23.09 -10.37
C SER A 9 -33.73 -21.75 -10.61
N ALA A 10 -34.24 -20.68 -10.00
CA ALA A 10 -33.56 -19.40 -9.97
C ALA A 10 -32.17 -19.66 -9.36
N ALA A 11 -31.13 -19.56 -10.18
CA ALA A 11 -29.76 -19.57 -9.70
C ALA A 11 -29.65 -18.51 -8.59
N PRO A 12 -29.03 -18.82 -7.43
CA PRO A 12 -28.95 -17.86 -6.35
C PRO A 12 -28.30 -16.58 -6.87
N ALA A 13 -29.05 -15.47 -6.82
CA ALA A 13 -28.56 -14.16 -7.22
C ALA A 13 -27.25 -13.89 -6.46
N ALA A 14 -26.13 -13.90 -7.19
CA ALA A 14 -24.82 -13.64 -6.63
C ALA A 14 -24.88 -12.31 -5.86
N ARG A 15 -24.72 -12.35 -4.52
CA ARG A 15 -24.83 -11.19 -3.64
C ARG A 15 -23.91 -10.08 -4.16
N ARG A 16 -24.50 -9.05 -4.78
CA ARG A 16 -23.78 -7.84 -5.16
C ARG A 16 -23.55 -7.05 -3.88
N PHE A 17 -22.28 -6.89 -3.50
CA PHE A 17 -21.96 -5.96 -2.42
C PHE A 17 -22.14 -4.53 -2.95
N PRO A 18 -22.98 -3.69 -2.31
CA PRO A 18 -23.10 -2.28 -2.67
C PRO A 18 -21.76 -1.57 -2.50
N VAL A 19 -21.48 -0.60 -3.36
CA VAL A 19 -20.24 0.21 -3.36
C VAL A 19 -19.92 0.76 -1.96
N ALA A 20 -20.93 1.19 -1.21
CA ALA A 20 -20.80 1.67 0.16
C ALA A 20 -20.13 0.65 1.10
N ILE A 21 -20.44 -0.65 0.98
CA ILE A 21 -19.81 -1.69 1.79
C ILE A 21 -18.35 -1.86 1.40
N LYS A 22 -18.00 -1.78 0.11
CA LYS A 22 -16.60 -1.87 -0.33
C LYS A 22 -15.77 -0.70 0.21
N LEU A 23 -16.30 0.52 0.16
CA LEU A 23 -15.64 1.69 0.73
C LEU A 23 -15.43 1.56 2.24
N LEU A 24 -16.43 1.05 2.96
CA LEU A 24 -16.32 0.76 4.39
C LEU A 24 -15.27 -0.31 4.66
N LEU A 25 -15.23 -1.39 3.87
CA LEU A 25 -14.21 -2.44 3.99
C LEU A 25 -12.81 -1.92 3.71
N ILE A 26 -12.62 -1.04 2.73
CA ILE A 26 -11.33 -0.38 2.47
C ILE A 26 -10.92 0.47 3.68
N GLY A 27 -11.83 1.27 4.23
CA GLY A 27 -11.56 2.07 5.43
C GLY A 27 -11.15 1.20 6.63
N VAL A 28 -11.89 0.12 6.89
CA VAL A 28 -11.57 -0.86 7.94
C VAL A 28 -10.23 -1.54 7.67
N ALA A 29 -9.94 -1.90 6.41
CA ALA A 29 -8.67 -2.51 6.05
C ALA A 29 -7.49 -1.55 6.27
N VAL A 30 -7.62 -0.27 5.90
CA VAL A 30 -6.58 0.76 6.15
C VAL A 30 -6.30 0.89 7.64
N ILE A 31 -7.35 0.92 8.47
CA ILE A 31 -7.22 0.99 9.94
C ILE A 31 -6.58 -0.29 10.48
N PHE A 32 -7.05 -1.46 10.04
CA PHE A 32 -6.53 -2.75 10.47
C PHE A 32 -5.04 -2.90 10.12
N LEU A 33 -4.62 -2.47 8.93
CA LEU A 33 -3.23 -2.50 8.48
C LEU A 33 -2.34 -1.47 9.20
N GLN A 34 -2.89 -0.57 10.01
CA GLN A 34 -2.07 0.22 10.93
C GLN A 34 -1.44 -0.64 12.03
N LEU A 35 -2.05 -1.76 12.42
CA LEU A 35 -1.49 -2.65 13.45
C LEU A 35 -0.11 -3.22 13.04
N PRO A 36 0.05 -3.85 11.87
CA PRO A 36 1.37 -4.29 11.43
C PRO A 36 2.34 -3.14 11.19
N LEU A 37 1.89 -1.98 10.70
CA LEU A 37 2.77 -0.81 10.56
C LEU A 37 3.26 -0.26 11.92
N LEU A 38 2.39 -0.27 12.93
CA LEU A 38 2.75 0.09 14.30
C LEU A 38 3.79 -0.88 14.85
N PHE A 39 3.61 -2.18 14.62
CA PHE A 39 4.58 -3.18 15.00
C PHE A 39 5.95 -2.93 14.34
N ILE A 40 5.99 -2.62 13.04
CA ILE A 40 7.24 -2.27 12.34
C ILE A 40 7.87 -1.00 12.93
N ASN A 41 7.07 0.01 13.27
CA ASN A 41 7.58 1.21 13.94
C ASN A 41 8.19 0.88 15.30
N ASN A 42 7.54 0.04 16.09
CA ASN A 42 8.03 -0.39 17.40
C ASN A 42 9.33 -1.20 17.27
N LEU A 43 9.41 -2.14 16.31
CA LEU A 43 10.63 -2.88 16.02
C LEU A 43 11.78 -1.94 15.66
N ARG A 44 11.52 -0.97 14.79
CA ARG A 44 12.52 0.03 14.41
C ARG A 44 12.99 0.83 15.63
N GLN A 45 12.07 1.26 16.50
CA GLN A 45 12.41 1.98 17.73
C GLN A 45 13.27 1.13 18.67
N GLU A 46 12.90 -0.12 18.91
CA GLU A 46 13.67 -1.05 19.74
C GLU A 46 15.08 -1.27 19.18
N ARG A 47 15.19 -1.49 17.87
CA ARG A 47 16.47 -1.69 17.19
C ARG A 47 17.35 -0.43 17.24
N ALA A 48 16.77 0.75 17.09
CA ALA A 48 17.47 2.04 17.21
C ALA A 48 18.00 2.24 18.64
N GLN A 49 17.15 2.04 19.65
CA GLN A 49 17.53 2.16 21.07
C GLN A 49 18.63 1.17 21.46
N ASN A 50 18.53 -0.09 21.02
CA ASN A 50 19.53 -1.11 21.29
C ASN A 50 20.91 -0.74 20.73
N ARG A 51 20.96 -0.08 19.56
CA ARG A 51 22.20 0.42 18.96
C ARG A 51 22.77 1.60 19.73
N GLU A 52 21.95 2.58 20.09
CA GLU A 52 22.39 3.73 20.90
C GLU A 52 22.96 3.29 22.26
N ALA A 53 22.28 2.35 22.93
CA ALA A 53 22.75 1.77 24.19
C ALA A 53 24.07 0.99 24.04
N ALA A 54 24.25 0.26 22.94
CA ALA A 54 25.51 -0.41 22.65
C ALA A 54 26.66 0.59 22.46
N HIS A 55 26.43 1.68 21.73
CA HIS A 55 27.41 2.75 21.54
C HIS A 55 27.76 3.45 22.86
N ALA A 56 26.77 3.74 23.71
CA ALA A 56 27.00 4.34 25.03
C ALA A 56 27.85 3.44 25.93
N ARG A 57 27.61 2.12 25.94
CA ARG A 57 28.40 1.15 26.70
C ARG A 57 29.86 1.09 26.26
N LEU A 58 30.13 1.23 24.97
CA LEU A 58 31.51 1.24 24.45
C LEU A 58 32.27 2.50 24.91
N ILE A 59 31.61 3.66 24.91
CA ILE A 59 32.17 4.92 25.41
C ILE A 59 32.42 4.84 26.92
N GLU A 60 31.46 4.33 27.69
CA GLU A 60 31.58 4.15 29.14
C GLU A 60 32.70 3.16 29.51
N ALA A 61 32.90 2.11 28.71
CA ALA A 61 34.00 1.14 28.87
C ALA A 61 35.39 1.73 28.50
N GLY A 62 35.49 3.02 28.17
CA GLY A 62 36.73 3.68 27.77
C GLY A 62 37.30 3.18 26.43
N GLN A 63 36.50 2.44 25.65
CA GLN A 63 36.92 2.00 24.32
C GLN A 63 36.73 3.14 23.32
N VAL A 64 37.82 3.57 22.69
CA VAL A 64 37.79 4.53 21.58
C VAL A 64 37.14 3.83 20.39
N VAL A 65 35.87 4.13 20.12
CA VAL A 65 35.19 3.66 18.91
C VAL A 65 35.90 4.32 17.72
N PRO A 66 36.51 3.54 16.81
CA PRO A 66 37.22 4.12 15.67
C PRO A 66 36.24 4.95 14.82
N PRO A 67 36.63 6.15 14.34
CA PRO A 67 35.77 6.98 13.50
C PRO A 67 35.29 6.25 12.23
N GLU A 68 36.05 5.25 11.77
CA GLU A 68 35.67 4.37 10.64
C GLU A 68 34.48 3.44 10.95
N ALA A 69 34.36 2.95 12.20
CA ALA A 69 33.21 2.16 12.65
C ALA A 69 31.93 3.03 12.75
N THR A 70 32.11 4.33 12.97
CA THR A 70 31.04 5.33 12.94
C THR A 70 30.63 5.67 11.50
N MET A 71 31.57 5.68 10.54
CA MET A 71 31.34 6.29 9.22
C MET A 71 30.70 5.43 8.13
N THR A 72 30.56 4.09 8.26
CA THR A 72 29.99 3.29 7.15
C THR A 72 28.75 2.45 7.48
N PRO A 73 28.69 1.56 8.49
CA PRO A 73 27.50 0.74 8.71
C PRO A 73 26.49 1.42 9.65
N ALA A 74 27.00 2.14 10.67
CA ALA A 74 26.18 2.79 11.68
C ALA A 74 25.42 4.00 11.12
N VAL A 75 26.09 4.84 10.32
CA VAL A 75 25.45 5.97 9.63
C VAL A 75 24.43 5.47 8.60
N ALA A 76 24.76 4.45 7.79
CA ALA A 76 23.82 3.88 6.83
C ALA A 76 22.56 3.34 7.52
N ALA A 77 22.71 2.63 8.65
CA ALA A 77 21.58 2.16 9.43
C ALA A 77 20.74 3.29 10.04
N ALA A 78 21.37 4.36 10.55
CA ALA A 78 20.67 5.52 11.08
C ALA A 78 19.87 6.26 10.00
N GLU A 79 20.45 6.45 8.81
CA GLU A 79 19.74 7.00 7.65
C GLU A 79 18.61 6.08 7.19
N GLY A 80 18.83 4.78 7.19
CA GLY A 80 17.80 3.77 6.92
C GLY A 80 16.62 3.89 7.89
N TYR A 81 16.89 3.98 9.19
CA TYR A 81 15.86 4.18 10.22
C TYR A 81 15.10 5.49 10.06
N ARG A 82 15.78 6.59 9.72
CA ARG A 82 15.11 7.87 9.40
C ARG A 82 14.22 7.75 8.17
N MET A 83 14.66 7.05 7.14
CA MET A 83 13.85 6.82 5.94
C MET A 83 12.61 5.98 6.25
N VAL A 84 12.77 4.89 7.01
CA VAL A 84 11.68 4.01 7.45
C VAL A 84 10.69 4.79 8.32
N GLU A 85 11.16 5.63 9.23
CA GLU A 85 10.30 6.50 10.04
C GLU A 85 9.41 7.38 9.19
N ARG A 86 10.00 8.08 8.22
CA ARG A 86 9.26 8.94 7.31
C ARG A 86 8.27 8.13 6.48
N ALA A 87 8.68 6.96 6.00
CA ALA A 87 7.81 6.08 5.23
C ALA A 87 6.59 5.65 6.06
N LEU A 88 6.80 5.23 7.32
CA LEU A 88 5.72 4.81 8.23
C LEU A 88 4.78 5.97 8.57
N LYS A 89 5.29 7.20 8.75
CA LYS A 89 4.44 8.40 8.94
C LYS A 89 3.53 8.67 7.73
N HIS A 90 3.99 8.33 6.54
CA HIS A 90 3.20 8.41 5.31
C HIS A 90 2.44 7.11 4.99
N GLY A 91 2.46 6.11 5.88
CA GLY A 91 1.86 4.80 5.66
C GLY A 91 0.36 4.84 5.38
N VAL A 92 -0.38 5.69 6.10
CA VAL A 92 -1.82 5.91 5.87
C VAL A 92 -2.06 6.46 4.47
N LEU A 93 -1.31 7.49 4.05
CA LEU A 93 -1.43 8.10 2.73
C LEU A 93 -1.21 7.05 1.63
N VAL A 94 -0.15 6.26 1.75
CA VAL A 94 0.20 5.20 0.80
C VAL A 94 -0.91 4.17 0.74
N LEU A 95 -1.29 3.55 1.87
CA LEU A 95 -2.38 2.56 1.94
C LEU A 95 -3.69 3.06 1.34
N THR A 96 -4.12 4.29 1.70
CA THR A 96 -5.34 4.88 1.19
C THR A 96 -5.26 5.10 -0.31
N LEU A 97 -4.14 5.61 -0.82
CA LEU A 97 -3.95 5.84 -2.25
C LEU A 97 -3.91 4.53 -3.03
N THR A 98 -3.22 3.50 -2.55
CA THR A 98 -3.19 2.17 -3.18
C THR A 98 -4.60 1.61 -3.28
N PHE A 99 -5.34 1.56 -2.15
CA PHE A 99 -6.68 0.97 -2.16
C PHE A 99 -7.67 1.79 -2.98
N ALA A 100 -7.59 3.12 -2.94
CA ALA A 100 -8.41 3.97 -3.78
C ALA A 100 -8.14 3.71 -5.27
N ALA A 101 -6.88 3.51 -5.64
CA ALA A 101 -6.52 3.25 -7.03
C ALA A 101 -6.88 1.83 -7.49
N PHE A 102 -6.74 0.82 -6.63
CA PHE A 102 -7.26 -0.53 -6.89
C PHE A 102 -8.78 -0.55 -7.03
N PHE A 103 -9.48 0.20 -6.17
CA PHE A 103 -10.93 0.37 -6.24
C PHE A 103 -11.35 1.07 -7.53
N LEU A 104 -10.70 2.18 -7.89
CA LEU A 104 -10.95 2.88 -9.14
C LEU A 104 -10.71 1.97 -10.35
N PHE A 105 -9.63 1.19 -10.33
CA PHE A 105 -9.37 0.22 -11.37
C PHE A 105 -10.46 -0.87 -11.43
N GLU A 106 -10.95 -1.36 -10.30
CA GLU A 106 -12.05 -2.33 -10.25
C GLU A 106 -13.31 -1.77 -10.93
N VAL A 107 -13.67 -0.52 -10.62
CA VAL A 107 -14.82 0.19 -11.19
C VAL A 107 -14.63 0.39 -12.70
N LEU A 108 -13.48 0.88 -13.14
CA LEU A 108 -13.21 1.16 -14.55
C LEU A 108 -13.06 -0.11 -15.40
N ALA A 109 -12.49 -1.17 -14.85
CA ALA A 109 -12.29 -2.43 -15.55
C ALA A 109 -13.52 -3.35 -15.51
N GLY A 110 -14.58 -2.98 -14.76
CA GLY A 110 -15.78 -3.78 -14.58
C GLY A 110 -15.51 -5.15 -13.93
N LEU A 111 -14.44 -5.23 -13.13
CA LEU A 111 -14.02 -6.48 -12.47
C LEU A 111 -14.68 -6.62 -11.10
N ARG A 112 -14.76 -7.85 -10.60
CA ARG A 112 -15.24 -8.14 -9.25
C ARG A 112 -14.09 -8.71 -8.44
N LEU A 113 -13.44 -7.86 -7.65
CA LEU A 113 -12.37 -8.31 -6.78
C LEU A 113 -12.97 -8.73 -5.43
N HIS A 114 -12.68 -9.96 -5.02
CA HIS A 114 -13.01 -10.42 -3.68
C HIS A 114 -12.22 -9.63 -2.63
N ALA A 115 -12.78 -9.45 -1.42
CA ALA A 115 -12.13 -8.75 -0.30
C ALA A 115 -10.74 -9.32 0.06
N VAL A 116 -10.50 -10.59 -0.26
CA VAL A 116 -9.22 -11.27 -0.04
C VAL A 116 -8.09 -10.62 -0.87
N HIS A 117 -8.37 -10.11 -2.06
CA HIS A 117 -7.36 -9.45 -2.89
C HIS A 117 -6.90 -8.13 -2.27
N TYR A 118 -7.84 -7.35 -1.72
CA TYR A 118 -7.51 -6.15 -0.95
C TYR A 118 -6.64 -6.49 0.27
N GLY A 119 -6.97 -7.57 0.99
CA GLY A 119 -6.15 -8.06 2.10
C GLY A 119 -4.73 -8.45 1.69
N LEU A 120 -4.58 -9.16 0.56
CA LEU A 120 -3.26 -9.58 0.05
C LEU A 120 -2.41 -8.41 -0.45
N VAL A 121 -3.03 -7.43 -1.13
CA VAL A 121 -2.34 -6.20 -1.54
C VAL A 121 -1.88 -5.42 -0.30
N GLY A 122 -2.74 -5.28 0.70
CA GLY A 122 -2.39 -4.67 1.99
C GLY A 122 -1.24 -5.38 2.70
N ALA A 123 -1.25 -6.71 2.73
CA ALA A 123 -0.16 -7.50 3.29
C ALA A 123 1.16 -7.30 2.53
N ALA A 124 1.11 -7.23 1.19
CA ALA A 124 2.28 -6.93 0.38
C ALA A 124 2.85 -5.53 0.64
N LEU A 125 1.99 -4.53 0.90
CA LEU A 125 2.43 -3.20 1.35
C LEU A 125 3.07 -3.25 2.73
N CYS A 126 2.54 -4.02 3.69
CA CYS A 126 3.20 -4.22 4.97
C CYS A 126 4.59 -4.88 4.81
N LEU A 127 4.72 -5.85 3.91
CA LEU A 127 6.00 -6.46 3.56
C LEU A 127 6.95 -5.47 2.90
N PHE A 128 6.47 -4.51 2.12
CA PHE A 128 7.29 -3.41 1.62
C PHE A 128 7.95 -2.61 2.76
N TYR A 129 7.17 -2.18 3.77
CA TYR A 129 7.73 -1.45 4.92
C TYR A 129 8.69 -2.30 5.76
N LEU A 130 8.38 -3.58 5.93
CA LEU A 130 9.25 -4.52 6.64
C LEU A 130 10.56 -4.76 5.88
N ALA A 131 10.49 -4.93 4.55
CA ALA A 131 11.65 -5.06 3.69
C ALA A 131 12.48 -3.77 3.66
N LEU A 132 11.83 -2.60 3.65
CA LEU A 132 12.52 -1.31 3.74
C LEU A 132 13.30 -1.18 5.06
N LEU A 133 12.73 -1.65 6.17
CA LEU A 133 13.43 -1.71 7.46
C LEU A 133 14.62 -2.67 7.41
N ALA A 134 14.41 -3.90 6.96
CA ALA A 134 15.46 -4.92 6.91
C ALA A 134 16.61 -4.54 5.95
N LEU A 135 16.29 -4.04 4.75
CA LEU A 135 17.27 -3.63 3.75
C LEU A 135 17.95 -2.31 4.14
N GLY A 136 17.25 -1.39 4.79
CA GLY A 136 17.81 -0.15 5.29
C GLY A 136 18.85 -0.34 6.39
N GLU A 137 18.89 -1.50 7.05
CA GLU A 137 19.94 -1.84 8.01
C GLU A 137 21.25 -2.30 7.36
N VAL A 138 21.21 -2.79 6.12
CA VAL A 138 22.35 -3.42 5.44
C VAL A 138 22.76 -2.72 4.15
N MET A 139 21.91 -1.84 3.61
CA MET A 139 22.13 -1.09 2.37
C MET A 139 21.90 0.40 2.58
N HIS A 140 22.43 1.21 1.64
CA HIS A 140 22.11 2.63 1.59
C HIS A 140 20.60 2.86 1.34
N PRO A 141 20.02 3.96 1.84
CA PRO A 141 18.57 4.19 1.82
C PRO A 141 17.94 4.15 0.42
N GLY A 142 18.62 4.71 -0.58
CA GLY A 142 18.15 4.73 -1.97
C GLY A 142 17.94 3.33 -2.58
N PRO A 143 18.99 2.50 -2.72
CA PRO A 143 18.86 1.15 -3.25
C PRO A 143 18.00 0.23 -2.36
N ALA A 144 18.03 0.41 -1.03
CA ALA A 144 17.13 -0.32 -0.12
C ALA A 144 15.66 -0.10 -0.49
N TYR A 145 15.28 1.16 -0.74
CA TYR A 145 13.94 1.52 -1.17
C TYR A 145 13.55 0.88 -2.49
N VAL A 146 14.41 1.01 -3.51
CA VAL A 146 14.13 0.46 -4.85
C VAL A 146 13.98 -1.07 -4.78
N ALA A 147 14.87 -1.75 -4.04
CA ALA A 147 14.79 -3.19 -3.87
C ALA A 147 13.50 -3.62 -3.15
N ALA A 148 13.12 -2.93 -2.07
CA ALA A 148 11.86 -3.19 -1.37
C ALA A 148 10.63 -2.94 -2.27
N ALA A 149 10.62 -1.82 -3.00
CA ALA A 149 9.55 -1.44 -3.92
C ALA A 149 9.38 -2.43 -5.07
N VAL A 150 10.50 -2.90 -5.65
CA VAL A 150 10.48 -3.92 -6.71
C VAL A 150 9.99 -5.25 -6.16
N ALA A 151 10.46 -5.68 -4.98
CA ALA A 151 10.05 -6.94 -4.37
C ALA A 151 8.53 -6.97 -4.08
N SER A 152 7.98 -5.92 -3.48
CA SER A 152 6.54 -5.82 -3.22
C SER A 152 5.72 -5.68 -4.50
N SER A 153 6.19 -4.87 -5.45
CA SER A 153 5.52 -4.68 -6.74
C SER A 153 5.48 -5.97 -7.55
N LEU A 154 6.54 -6.77 -7.54
CA LEU A 154 6.57 -8.08 -8.21
C LEU A 154 5.56 -9.04 -7.61
N LEU A 155 5.40 -9.07 -6.28
CA LEU A 155 4.36 -9.90 -5.64
C LEU A 155 2.97 -9.47 -6.09
N ILE A 156 2.67 -8.17 -6.08
CA ILE A 156 1.34 -7.66 -6.42
C ILE A 156 1.04 -7.81 -7.92
N VAL A 157 1.99 -7.45 -8.78
CA VAL A 157 1.85 -7.54 -10.25
C VAL A 157 1.83 -8.99 -10.71
N GLY A 158 2.70 -9.85 -10.18
CA GLY A 158 2.71 -11.28 -10.50
C GLY A 158 1.40 -11.96 -10.12
N TYR A 159 0.87 -11.64 -8.93
CA TYR A 159 -0.44 -12.10 -8.49
C TYR A 159 -1.57 -11.57 -9.39
N SER A 160 -1.54 -10.28 -9.73
CA SER A 160 -2.53 -9.64 -10.61
C SER A 160 -2.53 -10.23 -12.01
N ALA A 161 -1.36 -10.54 -12.58
CA ALA A 161 -1.23 -11.15 -13.90
C ALA A 161 -1.89 -12.54 -13.95
N SER A 162 -1.70 -13.34 -12.90
CA SER A 162 -2.31 -14.67 -12.79
C SER A 162 -3.83 -14.61 -12.70
N ILE A 163 -4.38 -13.67 -11.91
CA ILE A 163 -5.82 -13.58 -11.68
C ILE A 163 -6.54 -12.91 -12.84
N LEU A 164 -6.01 -11.81 -13.37
CA LEU A 164 -6.68 -11.03 -14.40
C LEU A 164 -6.55 -11.65 -15.79
N LYS A 165 -5.70 -12.69 -15.95
CA LYS A 165 -5.40 -13.41 -17.20
C LYS A 165 -5.14 -12.47 -18.38
N SER A 166 -4.63 -11.27 -18.11
CA SER A 166 -4.46 -10.20 -19.08
C SER A 166 -3.23 -9.36 -18.75
N TRP A 167 -2.27 -9.38 -19.66
CA TRP A 167 -1.02 -8.62 -19.53
C TRP A 167 -1.23 -7.11 -19.58
N LEU A 168 -2.24 -6.62 -20.30
CA LEU A 168 -2.58 -5.19 -20.33
C LEU A 168 -3.00 -4.71 -18.93
N ARG A 169 -3.88 -5.45 -18.27
CA ARG A 169 -4.38 -5.13 -16.94
C ARG A 169 -3.29 -5.24 -15.87
N ALA A 170 -2.43 -6.25 -15.98
CA ALA A 170 -1.25 -6.39 -15.12
C ALA A 170 -0.26 -5.23 -15.31
N GLY A 171 -0.05 -4.78 -16.57
CA GLY A 171 0.77 -3.62 -16.88
C GLY A 171 0.21 -2.31 -16.30
N MET A 172 -1.11 -2.12 -16.33
CA MET A 172 -1.76 -0.98 -15.66
C MET A 172 -1.52 -0.99 -14.14
N MET A 173 -1.62 -2.17 -13.50
CA MET A 173 -1.31 -2.32 -12.08
C MET A 173 0.15 -2.02 -11.76
N ALA A 174 1.08 -2.50 -12.61
CA ALA A 174 2.49 -2.19 -12.48
C ALA A 174 2.75 -0.68 -12.60
N GLY A 175 2.11 -0.02 -13.57
CA GLY A 175 2.20 1.43 -13.75
C GLY A 175 1.67 2.19 -12.54
N LEU A 176 0.54 1.76 -11.99
CA LEU A 176 -0.05 2.36 -10.80
C LEU A 176 0.86 2.23 -9.57
N LEU A 177 1.36 1.03 -9.29
CA LEU A 177 2.29 0.79 -8.19
C LEU A 177 3.60 1.57 -8.37
N THR A 178 4.09 1.66 -9.61
CA THR A 178 5.29 2.45 -9.93
C THR A 178 5.06 3.93 -9.64
N ALA A 179 3.91 4.47 -10.02
CA ALA A 179 3.55 5.86 -9.73
C ALA A 179 3.46 6.11 -8.22
N GLU A 180 2.83 5.19 -7.47
CA GLU A 180 2.71 5.27 -6.02
C GLU A 180 4.08 5.25 -5.32
N HIS A 181 4.94 4.28 -5.66
CA HIS A 181 6.30 4.23 -5.11
C HIS A 181 7.13 5.44 -5.55
N SER A 182 6.94 5.96 -6.76
CA SER A 182 7.63 7.18 -7.20
C SER A 182 7.23 8.39 -6.35
N VAL A 183 5.93 8.57 -6.08
CA VAL A 183 5.42 9.62 -5.20
C VAL A 183 6.04 9.48 -3.79
N LEU A 184 5.99 8.27 -3.22
CA LEU A 184 6.56 8.03 -1.90
C LEU A 184 8.07 8.31 -1.88
N PHE A 185 8.81 7.89 -2.91
CA PHE A 185 10.24 8.16 -3.02
C PHE A 185 10.57 9.65 -3.05
N VAL A 186 9.81 10.45 -3.81
CA VAL A 186 9.96 11.91 -3.86
C VAL A 186 9.70 12.53 -2.49
N VAL A 187 8.61 12.12 -1.82
CA VAL A 187 8.27 12.61 -0.47
C VAL A 187 9.37 12.24 0.54
N LEU A 188 9.97 11.05 0.42
CA LEU A 188 11.06 10.61 1.31
C LEU A 188 12.38 11.35 1.06
N ARG A 189 12.64 11.80 -0.18
CA ARG A 189 13.87 12.54 -0.55
C ARG A 189 13.81 14.01 -0.21
N MET A 190 12.64 14.63 -0.31
CA MET A 190 12.45 16.06 -0.08
C MET A 190 12.09 16.35 1.37
N GLU A 191 13.04 16.19 2.30
CA GLU A 191 12.79 16.40 3.74
C GLU A 191 12.20 17.79 4.05
N ASP A 192 12.77 18.84 3.46
CA ASP A 192 12.34 20.23 3.69
C ASP A 192 11.02 20.58 2.97
N TYR A 193 10.65 19.82 1.94
CA TYR A 193 9.45 20.05 1.12
C TYR A 193 8.44 18.90 1.20
N ALA A 194 8.54 18.04 2.21
CA ALA A 194 7.73 16.83 2.32
C ALA A 194 6.23 17.15 2.35
N LEU A 195 5.85 18.23 3.05
CA LEU A 195 4.47 18.70 3.11
C LEU A 195 3.97 19.19 1.74
N LEU A 196 4.82 19.92 1.00
CA LEU A 196 4.49 20.42 -0.34
C LEU A 196 4.35 19.26 -1.34
N ALA A 197 5.29 18.33 -1.33
CA ALA A 197 5.25 17.14 -2.18
C ALA A 197 4.02 16.27 -1.88
N GLY A 198 3.72 16.05 -0.59
CA GLY A 198 2.56 15.26 -0.16
C GLY A 198 1.22 15.91 -0.54
N THR A 199 1.08 17.22 -0.35
CA THR A 199 -0.12 17.97 -0.77
C THR A 199 -0.29 17.96 -2.29
N ALA A 200 0.77 18.23 -3.06
CA ALA A 200 0.73 18.14 -4.51
C ALA A 200 0.31 16.75 -5.01
N ALA A 201 0.84 15.69 -4.38
CA ALA A 201 0.46 14.31 -4.70
C ALA A 201 -1.02 14.04 -4.39
N LEU A 202 -1.54 14.50 -3.25
CA LEU A 202 -2.95 14.38 -2.88
C LEU A 202 -3.88 15.11 -3.85
N PHE A 203 -3.55 16.35 -4.22
CA PHE A 203 -4.32 17.11 -5.21
C PHE A 203 -4.33 16.41 -6.57
N THR A 204 -3.18 15.90 -7.02
CA THR A 204 -3.06 15.16 -8.27
C THR A 204 -3.88 13.87 -8.24
N ALA A 205 -3.79 13.11 -7.15
CA ALA A 205 -4.54 11.88 -6.97
C ALA A 205 -6.06 12.13 -6.97
N LEU A 206 -6.52 13.14 -6.21
CA LEU A 206 -7.93 13.52 -6.18
C LEU A 206 -8.41 13.97 -7.57
N GLY A 207 -7.64 14.81 -8.25
CA GLY A 207 -7.94 15.25 -9.61
C GLY A 207 -8.04 14.09 -10.60
N ALA A 208 -7.14 13.10 -10.51
CA ALA A 208 -7.20 11.89 -11.31
C ALA A 208 -8.48 11.09 -11.02
N VAL A 209 -8.83 10.88 -9.74
CA VAL A 209 -10.07 10.20 -9.34
C VAL A 209 -11.29 10.91 -9.92
N MET A 210 -11.38 12.24 -9.79
CA MET A 210 -12.49 13.02 -10.35
C MET A 210 -12.55 12.92 -11.88
N PHE A 211 -11.40 12.97 -12.56
CA PHE A 211 -11.34 12.89 -14.01
C PHE A 211 -11.78 11.52 -14.54
N PHE A 212 -11.30 10.43 -13.92
CA PHE A 212 -11.63 9.08 -14.37
C PHE A 212 -13.05 8.65 -13.97
N THR A 213 -13.59 9.14 -12.86
CA THR A 213 -14.95 8.80 -12.41
C THR A 213 -16.06 9.63 -13.07
N ARG A 214 -15.73 10.66 -13.86
CA ARG A 214 -16.71 11.62 -14.44
C ARG A 214 -17.84 10.99 -15.26
N ASN A 215 -17.61 9.82 -15.86
CA ASN A 215 -18.58 9.11 -16.70
C ASN A 215 -19.13 7.84 -16.04
N VAL A 216 -18.88 7.64 -14.74
CA VAL A 216 -19.39 6.48 -14.01
C VAL A 216 -20.83 6.78 -13.57
N ASP A 217 -21.78 5.99 -14.06
CA ASP A 217 -23.18 6.09 -13.66
C ASP A 217 -23.41 5.34 -12.35
N TRP A 218 -23.37 6.08 -11.24
CA TRP A 218 -23.53 5.54 -9.89
C TRP A 218 -24.99 5.19 -9.55
N PHE A 219 -25.96 5.81 -10.24
CA PHE A 219 -27.39 5.68 -9.94
C PHE A 219 -28.08 4.58 -10.74
N ALA A 220 -27.47 4.11 -11.84
CA ALA A 220 -27.94 2.93 -12.57
C ALA A 220 -28.07 1.67 -11.66
N GLU A 221 -27.21 1.53 -10.64
CA GLU A 221 -27.30 0.41 -9.68
C GLU A 221 -28.45 0.55 -8.68
N GLU A 222 -28.90 1.77 -8.39
CA GLU A 222 -29.96 2.06 -7.43
C GLU A 222 -31.35 1.95 -8.09
N ASN A 223 -31.50 2.45 -9.32
CA ASN A 223 -32.74 2.35 -10.09
C ASN A 223 -33.11 0.90 -10.45
N ALA A 224 -32.12 0.04 -10.77
CA ALA A 224 -32.36 -1.38 -11.05
C ALA A 224 -32.87 -2.18 -9.83
N LYS A 225 -32.70 -1.67 -8.60
CA LYS A 225 -33.29 -2.25 -7.38
C LYS A 225 -34.70 -1.75 -7.12
N GLY A 226 -35.02 -0.52 -7.54
CA GLY A 226 -36.35 0.06 -7.41
C GLY A 226 -37.39 -0.54 -8.38
N GLU A 227 -36.97 -0.98 -9.56
CA GLU A 227 -37.85 -1.67 -10.53
C GLU A 227 -38.02 -3.18 -10.27
N ALA A 228 -37.19 -3.77 -9.39
CA ALA A 228 -37.23 -5.18 -9.02
C ALA A 228 -37.90 -5.44 -7.66
N ALA A 229 -38.39 -4.39 -6.99
CA ALA A 229 -39.12 -4.41 -5.72
C ALA A 229 -40.59 -4.04 -5.94
#